data_AF-A0AA97FGK1-F1
#
_entry.id   AF-A0AA97FGK1-F1
#
_cell.length_a   1.000
_cell.length_b   1.000
_cell.length_c   1.000
_cell.angle_alpha   90.00
_cell.angle_beta   90.00
_cell.angle_gamma   90.00
#
_symmetry.space_group_name_H-M   'P 1'
#
loop_
_entity.id
_entity.type
_entity.pdbx_description
1 polymer ?
#
loop_
_entity_poly.entity_id
_entity_poly.type
_entity_poly.pdbx_seq_one_letter_code
_entity_poly.pdbx_strand_id
1 'polypeptide(L)'
;MRVTTRVAGAALVAALAATATGCGSPPWLDETVATPEATASAAPSPGRTFGDAATAPAVSESPEPVVNDLATGSAERELQAGAVTATVTYWSDLTMDRWTPAAVKPVSLSLSTTITPDDGQGVYLQRVSMTVVPDAGDALADQADASTEAPGYLVLSPYSYSQTFSIGAVSESATELTVQLRYEFLVQTTPTSDEYSKQTAVDTLTIALASAG
;
A
#
# COMPACT_ATOMS: atom_id res chain seq x y z
N MET A 1 -56.70 8.30 17.46
CA MET A 1 -56.75 7.09 18.29
C MET A 1 -55.45 7.06 19.10
N ARG A 2 -55.53 7.15 20.43
CA ARG A 2 -54.40 7.29 21.37
C ARG A 2 -54.09 5.94 22.01
N VAL A 3 -52.80 5.56 22.09
CA VAL A 3 -52.18 4.73 23.15
C VAL A 3 -50.68 5.15 23.15
N THR A 4 -50.03 5.85 24.09
CA THR A 4 -49.74 5.72 25.54
C THR A 4 -48.75 4.62 25.98
N THR A 5 -47.46 5.01 26.05
CA THR A 5 -46.54 5.03 27.23
C THR A 5 -45.66 3.83 27.69
N ARG A 6 -44.43 4.22 28.13
CA ARG A 6 -43.52 3.70 29.21
C ARG A 6 -42.56 2.55 28.87
N VAL A 7 -41.35 2.38 29.46
CA VAL A 7 -40.44 3.11 30.40
C VAL A 7 -39.10 2.33 30.42
N ALA A 8 -37.99 3.06 30.62
CA ALA A 8 -36.70 2.74 31.26
C ALA A 8 -36.09 1.31 31.33
N GLY A 9 -34.78 1.27 31.10
CA GLY A 9 -33.82 0.32 31.68
C GLY A 9 -32.39 0.81 31.38
N ALA A 10 -31.82 1.66 32.22
CA ALA A 10 -30.91 1.33 33.33
C ALA A 10 -29.45 1.12 32.86
N ALA A 11 -28.61 2.06 33.29
CA ALA A 11 -27.18 2.16 33.06
C ALA A 11 -26.39 1.01 33.72
N LEU A 12 -25.27 0.64 33.10
CA LEU A 12 -24.17 -0.03 33.79
C LEU A 12 -22.84 0.53 33.24
N VAL A 13 -22.31 1.48 33.98
CA VAL A 13 -20.94 2.00 33.85
C VAL A 13 -20.02 1.00 34.52
N ALA A 14 -19.11 0.40 33.77
CA ALA A 14 -17.97 -0.33 34.32
C ALA A 14 -16.70 0.34 33.79
N ALA A 15 -16.13 1.22 34.62
CA ALA A 15 -14.81 1.78 34.42
C ALA A 15 -13.76 0.73 34.80
N LEU A 16 -12.91 0.33 33.85
CA LEU A 16 -11.64 -0.31 34.12
C LEU A 16 -10.52 0.61 33.64
N ALA A 17 -9.91 1.32 34.58
CA ALA A 17 -8.65 2.01 34.39
C ALA A 17 -7.51 0.98 34.56
N ALA A 18 -6.77 0.72 33.50
CA ALA A 18 -5.49 0.02 33.55
C ALA A 18 -4.39 1.01 33.16
N THR A 19 -3.70 1.55 34.15
CA THR A 19 -2.45 2.29 33.98
C THR A 19 -1.31 1.30 33.82
N ALA A 20 -0.79 1.15 32.60
CA ALA A 20 0.47 0.46 32.35
C ALA A 20 1.54 1.50 31.98
N THR A 21 2.20 2.04 33.00
CA THR A 21 3.49 2.74 32.83
C THR A 21 4.57 1.69 32.66
N GLY A 22 5.10 1.55 31.44
CA GLY A 22 6.15 0.61 31.11
C GLY A 22 7.03 1.10 29.97
N CYS A 23 7.63 2.28 30.12
CA CYS A 23 8.78 2.66 29.29
C CYS A 23 10.02 1.93 29.83
N GLY A 24 10.30 0.74 29.31
CA GLY A 24 11.61 0.12 29.46
C GLY A 24 12.56 0.75 28.44
N SER A 25 13.58 1.47 28.91
CA SER A 25 14.64 1.96 28.04
C SER A 25 15.43 0.76 27.49
N PRO A 26 15.71 0.73 26.19
CA PRO A 26 16.40 -0.39 25.58
C PRO A 26 17.89 -0.43 25.98
N PRO A 27 18.50 -1.63 26.05
CA PRO A 27 19.82 -1.85 26.66
C PRO A 27 21.00 -1.31 25.85
N TRP A 28 20.78 -0.71 24.68
CA TRP A 28 21.83 -0.13 23.83
C TRP A 28 22.13 1.35 24.16
N LEU A 29 21.63 1.89 25.28
CA LEU A 29 21.91 3.24 25.77
C LEU A 29 22.99 3.30 26.87
N ASP A 30 23.65 2.19 27.18
CA ASP A 30 24.80 2.15 28.10
C ASP A 30 26.10 2.57 27.38
N GLU A 31 26.18 3.83 26.95
CA GLU A 31 27.46 4.44 26.61
C GLU A 31 27.45 5.94 26.95
N THR A 32 27.52 6.25 28.24
CA THR A 32 27.91 7.59 28.71
C THR A 32 29.19 7.50 29.54
N VAL A 33 30.29 7.53 28.78
CA VAL A 33 31.53 8.28 29.03
C VAL A 33 31.84 8.58 30.50
N ALA A 34 32.62 7.69 31.12
CA ALA A 34 33.45 8.04 32.27
C ALA A 34 34.79 8.62 31.76
N THR A 35 34.96 9.93 31.83
CA THR A 35 36.29 10.55 31.83
C THR A 35 36.91 10.38 33.21
N PRO A 36 38.19 9.97 33.29
CA PRO A 36 39.05 10.56 34.28
C PRO A 36 40.37 11.09 33.69
N GLU A 37 40.88 12.08 34.40
CA GLU A 37 42.05 12.91 34.15
C GLU A 37 43.39 12.17 34.05
N ALA A 38 44.35 12.90 33.47
CA ALA A 38 45.74 12.55 33.23
C ALA A 38 46.58 12.31 34.51
N THR A 39 47.57 11.40 34.43
CA THR A 39 48.89 11.52 35.09
C THR A 39 49.92 10.65 34.33
N ALA A 40 51.20 11.02 34.43
CA ALA A 40 52.25 10.85 33.43
C ALA A 40 53.13 9.58 33.50
N SER A 41 53.85 9.38 32.38
CA SER A 41 55.28 8.97 32.25
C SER A 41 55.72 7.52 32.51
N ALA A 42 56.13 6.82 31.44
CA ALA A 42 57.33 5.97 31.38
C ALA A 42 57.76 5.64 29.93
N ALA A 43 59.07 5.43 29.75
CA ALA A 43 59.92 5.45 28.55
C ALA A 43 59.71 4.34 27.48
N PRO A 44 60.33 4.42 26.27
CA PRO A 44 60.06 3.52 25.15
C PRO A 44 60.87 2.21 25.24
N SER A 45 60.29 1.10 24.80
CA SER A 45 61.03 -0.13 24.47
C SER A 45 60.67 -0.60 23.06
N PRO A 46 61.65 -1.17 22.32
CA PRO A 46 61.52 -1.42 20.89
C PRO A 46 60.91 -2.78 20.59
N GLY A 47 60.25 -2.83 19.43
CA GLY A 47 60.01 -4.06 18.67
C GLY A 47 58.63 -4.68 18.88
N ARG A 48 57.77 -4.59 17.85
CA ARG A 48 57.40 -5.74 17.00
C ARG A 48 56.90 -5.21 15.65
N THR A 49 57.60 -5.57 14.58
CA THR A 49 57.08 -5.48 13.22
C THR A 49 56.07 -6.61 13.05
N PHE A 50 54.78 -6.29 12.98
CA PHE A 50 53.79 -7.21 12.45
C PHE A 50 53.61 -6.87 10.97
N GLY A 51 53.93 -7.86 10.14
CA GLY A 51 53.72 -7.81 8.70
C GLY A 51 52.24 -7.74 8.36
N ASP A 52 52.03 -7.27 7.12
CA ASP A 52 50.81 -7.30 6.33
C ASP A 52 49.56 -6.70 6.99
N ALA A 53 49.21 -5.51 6.50
CA ALA A 53 47.89 -4.92 6.63
C ALA A 53 46.85 -5.95 6.14
N ALA A 54 46.21 -6.65 7.08
CA ALA A 54 45.04 -7.45 6.81
C ALA A 54 43.91 -6.50 6.39
N THR A 55 43.66 -6.40 5.09
CA THR A 55 42.47 -5.76 4.53
C THR A 55 41.25 -6.36 5.21
N ALA A 56 40.52 -5.53 5.96
CA ALA A 56 39.24 -5.92 6.54
C ALA A 56 38.31 -6.37 5.39
N PRO A 57 37.60 -7.52 5.52
CA PRO A 57 36.66 -7.95 4.50
C PRO A 57 35.59 -6.88 4.33
N ALA A 58 35.35 -6.47 3.08
CA ALA A 58 34.28 -5.56 2.74
C ALA A 58 32.95 -6.15 3.23
N VAL A 59 32.21 -5.37 4.03
CA VAL A 59 30.86 -5.72 4.46
C VAL A 59 30.02 -5.84 3.19
N SER A 60 29.59 -7.05 2.86
CA SER A 60 28.64 -7.27 1.77
C SER A 60 27.30 -6.71 2.21
N GLU A 61 26.85 -5.62 1.59
CA GLU A 61 25.49 -5.11 1.76
C GLU A 61 24.52 -6.20 1.30
N SER A 62 23.59 -6.60 2.18
CA SER A 62 22.50 -7.48 1.78
C SER A 62 21.64 -6.75 0.75
N PRO A 63 21.29 -7.36 -0.40
CA PRO A 63 20.44 -6.71 -1.38
C PRO A 63 19.10 -6.34 -0.73
N GLU A 64 18.63 -5.13 -0.97
CA GLU A 64 17.28 -4.72 -0.56
C GLU A 64 16.25 -5.64 -1.24
N PRO A 65 15.17 -6.04 -0.53
CA PRO A 65 14.17 -6.92 -1.11
C PRO A 65 13.49 -6.23 -2.29
N VAL A 66 13.45 -6.89 -3.44
CA VAL A 66 12.67 -6.44 -4.60
C VAL A 66 11.20 -6.38 -4.20
N VAL A 67 10.58 -5.20 -4.31
CA VAL A 67 9.15 -5.03 -4.05
C VAL A 67 8.38 -5.62 -5.24
N ASN A 68 7.52 -6.59 -4.98
CA ASN A 68 6.62 -7.14 -5.98
C ASN A 68 5.27 -7.44 -5.33
N ASP A 69 4.30 -6.58 -5.60
CA ASP A 69 2.98 -6.66 -4.99
C ASP A 69 2.22 -7.91 -5.42
N LEU A 70 2.48 -8.43 -6.62
CA LEU A 70 1.83 -9.64 -7.12
C LEU A 70 2.68 -10.90 -6.92
N ALA A 71 3.73 -10.86 -6.07
CA ALA A 71 4.60 -12.00 -5.83
C ALA A 71 3.85 -13.27 -5.37
N THR A 72 2.77 -13.10 -4.59
CA THR A 72 1.91 -14.18 -4.11
C THR A 72 0.71 -14.46 -5.03
N GLY A 73 0.67 -13.84 -6.22
CA GLY A 73 -0.41 -13.95 -7.21
C GLY A 73 -1.55 -12.94 -7.02
N SER A 74 -1.68 -12.35 -5.82
CA SER A 74 -2.67 -11.30 -5.55
C SER A 74 -2.21 -10.35 -4.45
N ALA A 75 -2.77 -9.14 -4.47
CA ALA A 75 -2.60 -8.11 -3.46
C ALA A 75 -3.97 -7.51 -3.09
N GLU A 76 -4.25 -7.37 -1.79
CA GLU A 76 -5.41 -6.62 -1.31
C GLU A 76 -4.95 -5.26 -0.78
N ARG A 77 -5.78 -4.24 -1.02
CA ARG A 77 -5.55 -2.84 -0.63
C ARG A 77 -6.82 -2.23 -0.10
N GLU A 78 -6.65 -1.35 0.88
CA GLU A 78 -7.69 -0.47 1.37
C GLU A 78 -7.30 0.97 1.02
N LEU A 79 -8.14 1.65 0.24
CA LEU A 79 -7.89 2.99 -0.28
C LEU A 79 -8.92 3.96 0.28
N GLN A 80 -8.45 5.03 0.93
CA GLN A 80 -9.32 6.08 1.42
C GLN A 80 -9.50 7.16 0.35
N ALA A 81 -10.75 7.46 0.00
CA ALA A 81 -11.13 8.63 -0.79
C ALA A 81 -12.22 9.35 -0.02
N GLY A 82 -11.92 10.46 0.66
CA GLY A 82 -12.93 11.21 1.41
C GLY A 82 -13.65 10.35 2.46
N ALA A 83 -14.96 10.19 2.29
CA ALA A 83 -15.82 9.37 3.18
C ALA A 83 -15.88 7.89 2.75
N VAL A 84 -15.36 7.56 1.56
CA VAL A 84 -15.38 6.23 0.98
C VAL A 84 -14.09 5.50 1.31
N THR A 85 -14.25 4.26 1.77
CA THR A 85 -13.15 3.29 1.91
C THR A 85 -13.36 2.22 0.85
N ALA A 86 -12.43 2.13 -0.11
CA ALA A 86 -12.47 1.15 -1.18
C ALA A 86 -11.56 -0.03 -0.85
N THR A 87 -12.12 -1.24 -0.81
CA THR A 87 -11.36 -2.48 -0.74
C THR A 87 -11.15 -2.98 -2.16
N VAL A 88 -9.88 -3.08 -2.57
CA VAL A 88 -9.48 -3.51 -3.91
C VAL A 88 -8.59 -4.72 -3.82
N THR A 89 -8.92 -5.76 -4.58
CA THR A 89 -8.06 -6.93 -4.76
C THR A 89 -7.52 -6.91 -6.18
N TYR A 90 -6.22 -6.97 -6.34
CA TYR A 90 -5.50 -7.11 -7.60
C TYR A 90 -4.97 -8.54 -7.75
N TRP A 91 -5.01 -9.08 -8.96
CA TRP A 91 -4.39 -10.37 -9.26
C TRP A 91 -4.00 -10.49 -10.73
N SER A 92 -3.21 -11.52 -11.03
CA SER A 92 -2.96 -11.96 -12.38
C SER A 92 -3.06 -13.48 -12.46
N ASP A 93 -3.72 -13.98 -13.50
CA ASP A 93 -3.70 -15.41 -13.82
C ASP A 93 -2.39 -15.82 -14.52
N LEU A 94 -1.55 -14.85 -14.92
CA LEU A 94 -0.23 -15.10 -15.45
C LEU A 94 0.77 -15.23 -14.29
N THR A 95 1.45 -16.39 -14.20
CA THR A 95 2.44 -16.66 -13.16
C THR A 95 3.66 -15.75 -13.31
N MET A 96 4.28 -15.34 -12.21
CA MET A 96 5.35 -14.32 -12.23
C MET A 96 6.58 -14.70 -13.06
N ASP A 97 6.86 -15.99 -13.27
CA ASP A 97 7.91 -16.47 -14.18
C ASP A 97 7.60 -16.18 -15.67
N ARG A 98 6.32 -15.93 -15.99
CA ARG A 98 5.82 -15.59 -17.33
C ARG A 98 5.61 -14.10 -17.52
N TRP A 99 5.79 -13.29 -16.46
CA TRP A 99 5.79 -11.83 -16.53
C TRP A 99 7.11 -11.32 -17.12
N THR A 100 7.33 -11.52 -18.41
CA THR A 100 8.52 -11.05 -19.12
C THR A 100 8.26 -9.70 -19.82
N PRO A 101 9.31 -8.95 -20.22
CA PRO A 101 9.14 -7.71 -20.98
C PRO A 101 8.30 -7.86 -22.24
N ALA A 102 8.47 -8.96 -22.98
CA ALA A 102 7.79 -9.22 -24.24
C ALA A 102 6.36 -9.77 -24.09
N ALA A 103 5.97 -10.25 -22.90
CA ALA A 103 4.65 -10.84 -22.68
C ALA A 103 3.55 -9.77 -22.58
N VAL A 104 2.32 -10.11 -22.95
CA VAL A 104 1.13 -9.36 -22.55
C VAL A 104 0.75 -9.81 -21.15
N LYS A 105 0.68 -8.88 -20.20
CA LYS A 105 0.49 -9.17 -18.77
C LYS A 105 -0.89 -8.69 -18.33
N PRO A 106 -1.83 -9.59 -17.99
CA PRO A 106 -3.15 -9.20 -17.51
C PRO A 106 -3.09 -8.78 -16.04
N VAL A 107 -3.69 -7.64 -15.70
CA VAL A 107 -3.94 -7.21 -14.33
C VAL A 107 -5.43 -7.15 -14.13
N SER A 108 -5.95 -8.08 -13.34
CA SER A 108 -7.36 -8.14 -12.96
C SER A 108 -7.55 -7.47 -11.60
N LEU A 109 -8.72 -6.85 -11.41
CA LEU A 109 -9.09 -6.25 -10.15
C LEU A 109 -10.56 -6.50 -9.81
N SER A 110 -10.85 -6.47 -8.52
CA SER A 110 -12.19 -6.41 -7.94
C SER A 110 -12.21 -5.27 -6.93
N LEU A 111 -13.28 -4.49 -6.92
CA LEU A 111 -13.42 -3.33 -6.06
C LEU A 111 -14.81 -3.32 -5.43
N SER A 112 -14.86 -3.15 -4.12
CA SER A 112 -16.07 -2.80 -3.39
C SER A 112 -15.79 -1.66 -2.42
N THR A 113 -16.82 -0.99 -1.96
CA THR A 113 -16.68 0.19 -1.12
C THR A 113 -17.57 0.12 0.11
N THR A 114 -17.13 0.79 1.16
CA THR A 114 -17.93 1.20 2.31
C THR A 114 -17.89 2.73 2.43
N ILE A 115 -18.82 3.30 3.18
CA ILE A 115 -18.90 4.74 3.42
C ILE A 115 -19.10 5.03 4.91
N THR A 116 -18.47 6.10 5.41
CA THR A 116 -18.62 6.57 6.79
C THR A 116 -18.88 8.08 6.83
N PRO A 117 -19.97 8.55 7.49
CA PRO A 117 -21.05 7.75 8.08
C PRO A 117 -21.90 7.05 7.01
N ASP A 118 -22.46 5.89 7.34
CA ASP A 118 -23.44 5.20 6.49
C ASP A 118 -24.85 5.71 6.80
N ASP A 119 -25.20 6.83 6.16
CA ASP A 119 -26.54 7.43 6.26
C ASP A 119 -27.50 6.93 5.16
N GLY A 120 -27.12 5.90 4.39
CA GLY A 120 -27.90 5.38 3.26
C GLY A 120 -27.64 6.08 1.91
N GLN A 121 -26.46 6.68 1.75
CA GLN A 121 -26.00 7.30 0.51
C GLN A 121 -25.46 6.25 -0.47
N GLY A 122 -25.70 6.41 -1.77
CA GLY A 122 -25.06 5.58 -2.79
C GLY A 122 -23.62 6.02 -3.09
N VAL A 123 -22.76 5.03 -3.38
CA VAL A 123 -21.39 5.22 -3.87
C VAL A 123 -21.26 4.60 -5.26
N TYR A 124 -20.92 5.44 -6.24
CA TYR A 124 -20.89 5.08 -7.65
C TYR A 124 -19.50 5.26 -8.23
N LEU A 125 -18.98 4.24 -8.91
CA LEU A 125 -17.74 4.32 -9.65
C LEU A 125 -18.01 4.93 -11.03
N GLN A 126 -17.37 6.06 -11.30
CA GLN A 126 -17.45 6.76 -12.58
C GLN A 126 -16.36 6.29 -13.55
N ARG A 127 -15.14 6.09 -13.04
CA ARG A 127 -14.00 5.75 -13.88
C ARG A 127 -12.92 5.03 -13.09
N VAL A 128 -12.28 4.06 -13.73
CA VAL A 128 -10.99 3.52 -13.34
C VAL A 128 -10.01 3.78 -14.47
N SER A 129 -8.82 4.29 -14.18
CA SER A 129 -7.75 4.42 -15.15
C SER A 129 -6.46 3.80 -14.65
N MET A 130 -5.70 3.21 -15.57
CA MET A 130 -4.41 2.59 -15.33
C MET A 130 -3.34 3.24 -16.22
N THR A 131 -2.25 3.66 -15.60
CA THR A 131 -1.03 4.12 -16.27
C THR A 131 0.10 3.18 -15.89
N VAL A 132 0.94 2.81 -16.86
CA VAL A 132 2.08 1.91 -16.63
C VAL A 132 3.36 2.59 -17.03
N VAL A 133 4.33 2.59 -16.13
CA VAL A 133 5.66 3.15 -16.34
C VAL A 133 6.70 2.06 -16.05
N PRO A 134 7.39 1.53 -17.06
CA PRO A 134 8.52 0.64 -16.82
C PRO A 134 9.72 1.43 -16.26
N ASP A 135 10.59 0.74 -15.53
CA ASP A 135 11.89 1.27 -15.08
C ASP A 135 12.83 1.61 -16.25
N ALA A 136 12.64 0.97 -17.41
CA ALA A 136 13.34 1.27 -18.65
C ALA A 136 12.39 1.38 -19.85
N GLY A 137 12.56 2.45 -20.64
CA GLY A 137 11.73 2.78 -21.80
C GLY A 137 10.67 3.83 -21.49
N ASP A 138 9.71 3.97 -22.40
CA ASP A 138 8.62 4.95 -22.27
C ASP A 138 7.43 4.36 -21.50
N ALA A 139 6.65 5.25 -20.88
CA ALA A 139 5.35 4.90 -20.32
C ALA A 139 4.41 4.37 -21.42
N LEU A 140 3.57 3.42 -21.06
CA LEU A 140 2.54 2.88 -21.95
C LEU A 140 1.36 3.85 -22.04
N ALA A 141 0.56 3.71 -23.10
CA ALA A 141 -0.67 4.46 -23.23
C ALA A 141 -1.64 4.17 -22.07
N ASP A 142 -2.24 5.23 -21.54
CA ASP A 142 -3.24 5.13 -20.48
C ASP A 142 -4.43 4.28 -20.93
N GLN A 143 -4.89 3.43 -20.02
CA GLN A 143 -6.11 2.66 -20.17
C GLN A 143 -7.15 3.20 -19.21
N ALA A 144 -8.41 3.18 -19.61
CA ALA A 144 -9.49 3.54 -18.71
C ALA A 144 -10.77 2.79 -19.06
N ASP A 145 -11.52 2.47 -18.02
CA ASP A 145 -12.91 2.09 -18.11
C ASP A 145 -13.74 3.19 -17.45
N ALA A 146 -14.71 3.71 -18.18
CA ALA A 146 -15.58 4.80 -17.74
C ALA A 146 -17.03 4.33 -17.83
N SER A 147 -17.81 4.62 -16.80
CA SER A 147 -19.18 4.16 -16.71
C SER A 147 -20.03 4.72 -17.85
N THR A 148 -20.82 3.85 -18.46
CA THR A 148 -21.85 4.23 -19.44
C THR A 148 -23.20 4.56 -18.79
N GLU A 149 -23.33 4.32 -17.48
CA GLU A 149 -24.54 4.55 -16.70
C GLU A 149 -24.43 5.83 -15.89
N ALA A 150 -25.52 6.59 -15.79
CA ALA A 150 -25.61 7.70 -14.85
C ALA A 150 -26.19 7.19 -13.52
N PRO A 151 -25.63 7.55 -12.35
CA PRO A 151 -24.45 8.41 -12.11
C PRO A 151 -23.13 7.62 -12.04
N GLY A 152 -23.10 6.35 -12.45
CA GLY A 152 -21.95 5.46 -12.39
C GLY A 152 -22.37 4.03 -12.02
N TYR A 153 -21.42 3.12 -11.89
CA TYR A 153 -21.71 1.77 -11.41
C TYR A 153 -21.78 1.76 -9.87
N LEU A 154 -22.86 1.25 -9.28
CA LEU A 154 -22.98 1.12 -7.83
C LEU A 154 -21.91 0.13 -7.31
N VAL A 155 -21.05 0.60 -6.41
CA VAL A 155 -19.94 -0.19 -5.84
C VAL A 155 -19.96 -0.24 -4.31
N LEU A 156 -21.03 0.27 -3.69
CA LEU A 156 -21.26 0.10 -2.27
C LEU A 156 -21.60 -1.38 -2.00
N SER A 157 -20.95 -2.00 -1.00
CA SER A 157 -21.21 -3.40 -0.65
C SER A 157 -22.72 -3.64 -0.46
N PRO A 158 -23.27 -4.77 -0.97
CA PRO A 158 -22.57 -5.96 -1.47
C PRO A 158 -22.19 -5.91 -2.97
N TYR A 159 -22.37 -4.77 -3.65
CA TYR A 159 -22.04 -4.64 -5.06
C TYR A 159 -20.53 -4.42 -5.26
N SER A 160 -20.00 -4.98 -6.34
CA SER A 160 -18.58 -4.86 -6.69
C SER A 160 -18.40 -4.58 -8.17
N TYR A 161 -17.33 -3.87 -8.48
CA TYR A 161 -16.81 -3.68 -9.83
C TYR A 161 -15.68 -4.67 -10.09
N SER A 162 -15.54 -5.16 -11.32
CA SER A 162 -14.41 -6.02 -11.71
C SER A 162 -13.98 -5.72 -13.13
N GLN A 163 -12.67 -5.69 -13.37
CA GLN A 163 -12.08 -5.36 -14.66
C GLN A 163 -10.72 -6.02 -14.81
N THR A 164 -10.35 -6.32 -16.06
CA THR A 164 -8.99 -6.71 -16.44
C THR A 164 -8.39 -5.67 -17.38
N PHE A 165 -7.24 -5.13 -17.03
CA PHE A 165 -6.41 -4.32 -17.91
C PHE A 165 -5.27 -5.17 -18.48
N SER A 166 -4.78 -4.82 -19.66
CA SER A 166 -3.71 -5.57 -20.33
C SER A 166 -2.48 -4.69 -20.49
N ILE A 167 -1.38 -5.06 -19.83
CA ILE A 167 -0.09 -4.39 -19.99
C ILE A 167 0.61 -5.01 -21.19
N GLY A 168 0.92 -4.18 -22.19
CA GLY A 168 1.62 -4.60 -23.40
C GLY A 168 3.09 -4.96 -23.18
N ALA A 169 3.78 -5.22 -24.28
CA ALA A 169 5.23 -5.36 -24.26
C ALA A 169 5.91 -4.05 -23.85
N VAL A 170 7.02 -4.15 -23.14
CA VAL A 170 7.87 -3.02 -22.72
C VAL A 170 9.30 -3.24 -23.22
N SER A 171 10.21 -2.30 -22.92
CA SER A 171 11.64 -2.46 -23.26
C SER A 171 12.18 -3.80 -22.75
N GLU A 172 12.96 -4.51 -23.56
CA GLU A 172 13.59 -5.78 -23.18
C GLU A 172 14.53 -5.65 -21.97
N SER A 173 15.01 -4.42 -21.70
CA SER A 173 15.84 -4.10 -20.54
C SER A 173 15.04 -3.78 -19.28
N ALA A 174 13.70 -3.73 -19.34
CA ALA A 174 12.87 -3.42 -18.19
C ALA A 174 12.87 -4.59 -17.20
N THR A 175 13.01 -4.28 -15.91
CA THR A 175 12.99 -5.28 -14.82
C THR A 175 11.85 -5.06 -13.85
N GLU A 176 11.19 -3.90 -13.92
CA GLU A 176 10.13 -3.50 -13.01
C GLU A 176 9.09 -2.65 -13.74
N LEU A 177 7.84 -2.78 -13.33
CA LEU A 177 6.73 -1.92 -13.72
C LEU A 177 6.18 -1.19 -12.50
N THR A 178 6.04 0.12 -12.63
CA THR A 178 5.16 0.92 -11.77
C THR A 178 3.80 1.05 -12.44
N VAL A 179 2.76 0.50 -11.81
CA VAL A 179 1.38 0.56 -12.29
C VAL A 179 0.58 1.48 -11.38
N GLN A 180 0.14 2.62 -11.90
CA GLN A 180 -0.68 3.56 -11.15
C GLN A 180 -2.15 3.39 -11.55
N LEU A 181 -3.01 3.16 -10.55
CA LEU A 181 -4.45 3.10 -10.72
C LEU A 181 -5.12 4.31 -10.08
N ARG A 182 -6.09 4.90 -10.79
CA ARG A 182 -6.93 5.99 -10.26
C ARG A 182 -8.39 5.59 -10.31
N TYR A 183 -9.08 5.77 -9.20
CA TYR A 183 -10.49 5.50 -9.01
C TYR A 183 -11.25 6.80 -8.79
N GLU A 184 -12.26 7.05 -9.60
CA GLU A 184 -13.11 8.24 -9.50
C GLU A 184 -14.51 7.81 -9.07
N PHE A 185 -14.91 8.21 -7.87
CA PHE A 185 -16.22 7.92 -7.29
C PHE A 185 -17.10 9.16 -7.28
N LEU A 186 -18.41 8.95 -7.37
CA LEU A 186 -19.46 9.89 -7.01
C LEU A 186 -20.21 9.35 -5.81
N VAL A 187 -20.33 10.19 -4.79
CA VAL A 187 -21.06 9.88 -3.56
C VAL A 187 -22.28 10.77 -3.50
N GLN A 188 -23.47 10.20 -3.27
CA GLN A 188 -24.67 10.99 -3.05
C GLN A 188 -24.49 11.88 -1.81
N THR A 189 -24.78 13.17 -1.94
CA THR A 189 -24.66 14.13 -0.83
C THR A 189 -25.70 13.88 0.27
N THR A 190 -26.89 13.38 -0.12
CA THR A 190 -27.91 12.88 0.79
C THR A 190 -28.60 11.65 0.19
N PRO A 191 -29.21 10.77 1.01
CA PRO A 191 -29.89 9.59 0.51
C PRO A 191 -30.94 9.95 -0.55
N THR A 192 -30.96 9.21 -1.66
CA THR A 192 -31.88 9.40 -2.80
C THR A 192 -31.71 10.69 -3.62
N SER A 193 -30.70 11.52 -3.32
CA SER A 193 -30.46 12.76 -4.08
C SER A 193 -29.79 12.53 -5.43
N ASP A 194 -30.01 13.45 -6.38
CA ASP A 194 -29.27 13.55 -7.64
C ASP A 194 -28.06 14.51 -7.55
N GLU A 195 -27.65 14.89 -6.33
CA GLU A 195 -26.49 15.73 -6.08
C GLU A 195 -25.33 14.87 -5.56
N TYR A 196 -24.18 14.97 -6.22
CA TYR A 196 -23.04 14.08 -5.97
C TYR A 196 -21.76 14.85 -5.63
N SER A 197 -20.99 14.31 -4.69
CA SER A 197 -19.61 14.73 -4.41
C SER A 197 -18.62 13.80 -5.09
N LYS A 198 -17.67 14.35 -5.83
CA LYS A 198 -16.55 13.59 -6.40
C LYS A 198 -15.54 13.22 -5.31
N GLN A 199 -15.13 11.96 -5.30
CA GLN A 199 -14.06 11.45 -4.43
C GLN A 199 -13.08 10.65 -5.30
N THR A 200 -11.79 10.71 -4.99
CA THR A 200 -10.76 10.08 -5.81
C THR A 200 -9.75 9.36 -4.93
N ALA A 201 -9.46 8.11 -5.27
CA ALA A 201 -8.35 7.34 -4.72
C ALA A 201 -7.33 7.06 -5.81
N VAL A 202 -6.06 6.94 -5.43
CA VAL A 202 -4.97 6.49 -6.27
C VAL A 202 -4.25 5.37 -5.54
N ASP A 203 -3.86 4.34 -6.28
CA ASP A 203 -2.98 3.28 -5.80
C ASP A 203 -1.81 3.09 -6.76
N THR A 204 -0.71 2.54 -6.25
CA THR A 204 0.48 2.22 -7.02
C THR A 204 0.90 0.79 -6.70
N LEU A 205 1.06 -0.02 -7.74
CA LEU A 205 1.63 -1.35 -7.66
C LEU A 205 3.03 -1.35 -8.26
N THR A 206 3.96 -2.00 -7.58
CA THR A 206 5.28 -2.34 -8.12
C THR A 206 5.28 -3.82 -8.48
N ILE A 207 5.62 -4.13 -9.73
CA ILE A 207 5.60 -5.50 -10.25
C ILE A 207 6.93 -5.81 -10.94
N ALA A 208 7.66 -6.80 -10.41
CA ALA A 208 8.90 -7.26 -11.00
C ALA A 208 8.65 -8.08 -12.28
N LEU A 209 9.57 -7.96 -13.24
CA LEU A 209 9.57 -8.74 -14.48
C LEU A 209 10.61 -9.86 -14.41
N ALA A 210 10.23 -11.05 -14.87
CA ALA A 210 11.16 -12.13 -15.13
C ALA A 210 12.05 -11.80 -16.34
N SER A 211 13.31 -12.23 -16.28
CA SER A 211 14.21 -12.15 -17.43
C SER A 211 13.63 -12.87 -18.64
N ALA A 212 13.81 -12.30 -19.84
CA ALA A 212 13.50 -13.01 -21.07
C ALA A 212 14.35 -14.30 -21.13
N GLY A 213 13.69 -15.46 -21.15
CA GLY A 213 14.32 -16.77 -21.32
C GLY A 213 14.69 -17.07 -22.76
#